data_AF-A0A244EFQ1-F1
#
_entry.id   AF-A0A244EFQ1-F1
#
_cell.length_a   1.000
_cell.length_b   1.000
_cell.length_c   1.000
_cell.angle_alpha   90.00
_cell.angle_beta   90.00
_cell.angle_gamma   90.00
#
_symmetry.space_group_name_H-M   'P 1'
#
loop_
_entity.id
_entity.type
_entity.pdbx_description
1 polymer ?
#
loop_
_entity_poly.entity_id
_entity_poly.type
_entity_poly.pdbx_seq_one_letter_code
_entity_poly.pdbx_strand_id
1 'polypeptide(L)'
;MPTSAVGNRRGASVFDGSSRRHRGGFTLIELLVVIAIIALATAGVGLALRDAGQETLDREAERLSAVLEAARAQSRASGIAVRWRPTAQGPGNFVFDGLQPGTLPTSWLSEGITAQPLAADGSAVAALQLGPEPIIAAQQVLLSSEGPPARSLRIATDGLKPFAVVAP
;
A
#
# COMPACT_ATOMS: atom_id res chain seq x y z
N MET A 1 -81.35 30.54 60.58
CA MET A 1 -80.05 31.17 60.89
C MET A 1 -78.94 30.25 60.42
N PRO A 2 -78.02 30.72 59.55
CA PRO A 2 -76.93 29.94 58.98
C PRO A 2 -75.63 30.14 59.79
N THR A 3 -74.77 29.12 59.88
CA THR A 3 -73.32 29.34 60.07
C THR A 3 -72.56 28.27 59.33
N SER A 4 -72.15 28.61 58.11
CA SER A 4 -71.18 27.87 57.31
C SER A 4 -69.80 27.96 57.96
N ALA A 5 -69.14 26.83 58.18
CA ALA A 5 -67.73 26.76 58.53
C ALA A 5 -66.90 26.50 57.26
N VAL A 6 -65.95 27.40 57.02
CA VAL A 6 -65.00 27.39 55.90
C VAL A 6 -63.89 26.37 56.16
N GLY A 7 -63.77 25.38 55.27
CA GLY A 7 -62.64 24.45 55.21
C GLY A 7 -61.77 24.73 53.99
N ASN A 8 -60.73 25.54 54.16
CA ASN A 8 -59.74 25.90 53.15
C ASN A 8 -58.81 24.72 52.84
N ARG A 9 -59.12 23.91 51.81
CA ARG A 9 -58.18 22.91 51.28
C ARG A 9 -57.20 23.59 50.32
N ARG A 10 -56.00 23.87 50.82
CA ARG A 10 -54.82 24.15 49.98
C ARG A 10 -54.41 22.86 49.28
N GLY A 11 -54.98 22.61 48.11
CA GLY A 11 -54.43 21.64 47.16
C GLY A 11 -53.13 22.23 46.61
N ALA A 12 -52.01 21.79 47.16
CA ALA A 12 -50.69 22.13 46.64
C ALA A 12 -50.59 21.73 45.17
N SER A 13 -50.46 22.72 44.29
CA SER A 13 -50.04 22.54 42.92
C SER A 13 -48.55 22.19 42.91
N VAL A 14 -48.22 20.92 43.11
CA VAL A 14 -46.91 20.41 42.72
C VAL A 14 -47.08 19.87 41.32
N PHE A 15 -46.51 20.60 40.37
CA PHE A 15 -46.26 20.14 39.02
C PHE A 15 -45.47 18.84 39.10
N ASP A 16 -46.16 17.70 39.06
CA ASP A 16 -45.52 16.46 38.63
C ASP A 16 -45.36 16.58 37.12
N GLY A 17 -44.40 17.42 36.74
CA GLY A 17 -43.83 17.44 35.42
C GLY A 17 -43.28 16.06 35.21
N SER A 18 -44.09 15.22 34.57
CA SER A 18 -43.69 13.95 34.02
C SER A 18 -42.43 14.23 33.23
N SER A 19 -41.28 13.97 33.86
CA SER A 19 -40.07 13.69 33.14
C SER A 19 -40.36 12.34 32.49
N ARG A 20 -41.09 12.41 31.37
CA ARG A 20 -40.96 11.47 30.29
C ARG A 20 -39.46 11.48 30.02
N ARG A 21 -38.74 10.59 30.74
CA ARG A 21 -37.63 9.89 30.15
C ARG A 21 -38.20 9.39 28.84
N HIS A 22 -37.95 10.14 27.77
CA HIS A 22 -37.87 9.54 26.46
C HIS A 22 -36.84 8.44 26.67
N ARG A 23 -37.34 7.24 27.00
CA ARG A 23 -36.60 6.01 26.77
C ARG A 23 -36.35 6.09 25.28
N GLY A 24 -35.13 6.49 24.92
CA GLY A 24 -34.68 6.60 23.55
C GLY A 24 -34.77 5.20 22.95
N GLY A 25 -35.91 4.90 22.35
CA GLY A 25 -36.10 3.70 21.56
C GLY A 25 -35.46 3.98 20.23
N PHE A 26 -34.47 3.16 19.87
CA PHE A 26 -33.80 3.23 18.59
C PHE A 26 -34.83 3.12 17.47
N THR A 27 -34.96 4.17 16.67
CA THR A 27 -35.92 4.18 15.57
C THR A 27 -35.40 3.33 14.41
N LEU A 28 -36.30 2.80 13.57
CA LEU A 28 -35.91 2.06 12.37
C LEU A 28 -35.00 2.91 11.47
N ILE A 29 -35.28 4.23 11.39
CA ILE A 29 -34.46 5.15 10.61
C ILE A 29 -33.07 5.36 11.21
N GLU A 30 -32.92 5.43 12.53
CA GLU A 30 -31.59 5.47 13.17
C GLU A 30 -30.79 4.20 12.88
N LEU A 31 -31.42 3.02 12.95
CA LEU A 31 -30.77 1.76 12.59
C LEU A 31 -30.29 1.79 11.14
N LEU A 32 -31.16 2.23 10.23
CA LEU A 32 -30.85 2.31 8.81
C LEU A 32 -29.68 3.26 8.56
N VAL A 33 -29.68 4.45 9.16
CA VAL A 33 -28.60 5.43 9.01
C VAL A 33 -27.29 4.89 9.58
N VAL A 34 -27.30 4.26 10.75
CA VAL A 34 -26.10 3.66 11.35
C VAL A 34 -25.52 2.58 10.44
N ILE A 35 -26.37 1.67 9.94
CA ILE A 35 -25.92 0.62 9.02
C ILE A 35 -25.41 1.23 7.71
N ALA A 36 -26.07 2.26 7.18
CA ALA A 36 -25.63 2.95 5.97
C ALA A 36 -24.25 3.60 6.16
N ILE A 37 -24.00 4.26 7.30
CA ILE A 37 -22.70 4.85 7.61
C ILE A 37 -21.63 3.76 7.76
N ILE A 38 -21.93 2.67 8.49
CA ILE A 38 -20.99 1.55 8.64
C ILE A 38 -20.67 0.94 7.27
N ALA A 39 -21.67 0.75 6.41
CA ALA A 39 -21.48 0.19 5.07
C ALA A 39 -20.59 1.10 4.20
N LEU A 40 -20.85 2.41 4.20
CA LEU A 40 -20.03 3.38 3.46
C LEU A 40 -18.61 3.47 4.00
N ALA A 41 -18.44 3.50 5.33
CA ALA A 41 -17.12 3.49 5.97
C ALA A 41 -16.34 2.22 5.61
N THR A 42 -17.00 1.06 5.66
CA THR A 42 -16.39 -0.24 5.32
C THR A 42 -15.99 -0.29 3.85
N ALA A 43 -16.86 0.17 2.94
CA ALA A 43 -16.55 0.25 1.51
C ALA A 43 -15.36 1.19 1.23
N GLY A 44 -15.32 2.36 1.89
CA GLY A 44 -14.23 3.32 1.78
C GLY A 44 -12.88 2.76 2.23
N VAL A 45 -12.85 2.05 3.36
CA VAL A 45 -11.62 1.38 3.86
C VAL A 45 -11.11 0.34 2.87
N GLY A 46 -12.01 -0.46 2.27
CA GLY A 46 -11.63 -1.47 1.28
C GLY A 46 -10.98 -0.87 0.03
N LEU A 47 -11.48 0.28 -0.45
CA LEU A 47 -10.88 0.99 -1.59
C LEU A 47 -9.53 1.60 -1.21
N ALA A 48 -9.42 2.26 -0.06
CA ALA A 48 -8.17 2.87 0.38
C ALA A 48 -7.02 1.86 0.54
N LEU A 49 -7.30 0.67 1.09
CA LEU A 49 -6.31 -0.42 1.19
C LEU A 49 -5.88 -0.93 -0.19
N ARG A 50 -6.80 -1.00 -1.15
CA ARG A 50 -6.48 -1.41 -2.52
C ARG A 50 -5.56 -0.40 -3.19
N ASP A 51 -5.82 0.88 -3.04
CA ASP A 51 -5.01 1.92 -3.69
C ASP A 51 -3.63 2.03 -3.05
N ALA A 52 -3.54 1.96 -1.71
CA ALA A 52 -2.27 1.97 -0.99
C ALA A 52 -1.32 0.84 -1.43
N GLY A 53 -1.87 -0.36 -1.69
CA GLY A 53 -1.07 -1.48 -2.19
C GLY A 53 -0.56 -1.28 -3.62
N GLN A 54 -1.33 -0.61 -4.49
CA GLN A 54 -0.90 -0.26 -5.84
C GLN A 54 0.20 0.80 -5.79
N GLU A 55 -0.02 1.89 -5.03
CA GLU A 55 0.98 2.96 -4.88
C GLU A 55 2.30 2.46 -4.29
N THR A 56 2.24 1.45 -3.41
CA THR A 56 3.44 0.84 -2.84
C THR A 56 4.26 0.11 -3.92
N LEU A 57 3.59 -0.65 -4.78
CA LEU A 57 4.26 -1.37 -5.87
C LEU A 57 4.79 -0.40 -6.93
N ASP A 58 4.05 0.66 -7.26
CA ASP A 58 4.47 1.69 -8.21
C ASP A 58 5.74 2.41 -7.70
N ARG A 59 5.73 2.85 -6.43
CA ARG A 59 6.91 3.48 -5.78
C ARG A 59 8.12 2.56 -5.75
N GLU A 60 7.90 1.28 -5.45
CA GLU A 60 8.97 0.30 -5.47
C GLU A 60 9.54 0.11 -6.88
N ALA A 61 8.69 0.07 -7.91
CA ALA A 61 9.15 -0.10 -9.29
C ALA A 61 9.97 1.09 -9.79
N GLU A 62 9.53 2.31 -9.49
CA GLU A 62 10.29 3.53 -9.79
C GLU A 62 11.65 3.55 -9.07
N ARG A 63 11.64 3.23 -7.78
CA ARG A 63 12.87 3.15 -6.98
C ARG A 63 13.83 2.10 -7.51
N LEU A 64 13.34 0.89 -7.79
CA LEU A 64 14.18 -0.20 -8.31
C LEU A 64 14.76 0.18 -9.68
N SER A 65 13.99 0.83 -10.55
CA SER A 65 14.47 1.34 -11.84
C SER A 65 15.68 2.29 -11.65
N ALA A 66 15.56 3.25 -10.73
CA ALA A 66 16.65 4.18 -10.41
C ALA A 66 17.87 3.47 -9.82
N VAL A 67 17.67 2.49 -8.93
CA VAL A 67 18.75 1.72 -8.31
C VAL A 67 19.49 0.86 -9.34
N LEU A 68 18.78 0.22 -10.29
CA LEU A 68 19.40 -0.55 -11.37
C LEU A 68 20.23 0.35 -12.30
N GLU A 69 19.74 1.56 -12.61
CA GLU A 69 20.48 2.53 -13.40
C GLU A 69 21.72 3.08 -12.68
N ALA A 70 21.63 3.31 -11.36
CA ALA A 70 22.79 3.67 -10.55
C ALA A 70 23.86 2.56 -10.58
N ALA A 71 23.44 1.29 -10.47
CA ALA A 71 24.35 0.14 -10.57
C ALA A 71 24.99 0.03 -11.97
N ARG A 72 24.24 0.29 -13.04
CA ARG A 72 24.78 0.37 -14.41
C ARG A 72 25.78 1.51 -14.57
N ALA A 73 25.49 2.70 -14.04
CA ALA A 73 26.42 3.81 -14.04
C ALA A 73 27.72 3.47 -13.28
N GLN A 74 27.60 2.85 -12.11
CA GLN A 74 28.74 2.40 -11.31
C GLN A 74 29.58 1.33 -12.02
N SER A 75 28.93 0.37 -12.68
CA SER A 75 29.59 -0.66 -13.49
C SER A 75 30.42 -0.02 -14.61
N ARG A 76 29.83 0.92 -15.36
CA ARG A 76 30.53 1.66 -16.41
C ARG A 76 31.67 2.51 -15.89
N ALA A 77 31.48 3.21 -14.78
CA ALA A 77 32.49 4.11 -14.20
C ALA A 77 33.69 3.33 -13.63
N SER A 78 33.45 2.16 -13.04
CA SER A 78 34.50 1.31 -12.47
C SER A 78 35.13 0.34 -13.48
N GLY A 79 34.47 0.09 -14.62
CA GLY A 79 34.85 -0.97 -15.55
C GLY A 79 34.61 -2.38 -15.03
N ILE A 80 33.95 -2.54 -13.88
CA ILE A 80 33.67 -3.84 -13.26
C ILE A 80 32.29 -4.32 -13.70
N ALA A 81 32.19 -5.59 -14.11
CA ALA A 81 30.92 -6.22 -14.41
C ALA A 81 30.03 -6.31 -13.17
N VAL A 82 28.82 -5.77 -13.25
CA VAL A 82 27.84 -5.81 -12.17
C VAL A 82 26.65 -6.65 -12.58
N ARG A 83 26.27 -7.57 -11.70
CA ARG A 83 25.06 -8.40 -11.86
C ARG A 83 24.11 -8.14 -10.70
N TRP A 84 22.83 -7.99 -11.03
CA TRP A 84 21.79 -7.85 -10.02
C TRP A 84 20.95 -9.11 -9.96
N ARG A 85 20.68 -9.60 -8.75
CA ARG A 85 19.79 -10.74 -8.54
C ARG A 85 18.99 -10.59 -7.25
N PRO A 86 17.71 -11.02 -7.24
CA PRO A 86 16.97 -11.22 -6.00
C PRO A 86 17.65 -12.31 -5.17
N THR A 87 17.54 -12.22 -3.85
CA THR A 87 18.05 -13.24 -2.92
C THR A 87 17.08 -13.38 -1.75
N ALA A 88 16.80 -14.61 -1.34
CA ALA A 88 16.10 -14.87 -0.08
C ALA A 88 17.06 -14.91 1.12
N GLN A 89 18.37 -14.89 0.85
CA GLN A 89 19.43 -15.05 1.83
C GLN A 89 20.30 -13.79 1.88
N GLY A 90 20.68 -13.39 3.09
CA GLY A 90 21.55 -12.25 3.34
C GLY A 90 20.81 -11.07 3.99
N PRO A 91 21.50 -9.94 4.20
CA PRO A 91 20.96 -8.79 4.92
C PRO A 91 19.94 -7.96 4.11
N GLY A 92 19.79 -8.25 2.82
CA GLY A 92 18.87 -7.55 1.91
C GLY A 92 18.05 -8.53 1.08
N ASN A 93 17.13 -8.00 0.30
CA ASN A 93 16.22 -8.76 -0.56
C ASN A 93 16.79 -9.03 -1.96
N PHE A 94 17.85 -8.30 -2.33
CA PHE A 94 18.60 -8.48 -3.58
C PHE A 94 20.05 -8.06 -3.37
N VAL A 95 20.92 -8.44 -4.29
CA VAL A 95 22.35 -8.14 -4.20
C VAL A 95 22.91 -7.68 -5.55
N PHE A 96 23.98 -6.90 -5.48
CA PHE A 96 24.79 -6.50 -6.62
C PHE A 96 26.14 -7.22 -6.56
N ASP A 97 26.27 -8.30 -7.32
CA ASP A 97 27.55 -8.98 -7.48
C ASP A 97 28.47 -8.05 -8.30
N GLY A 98 29.68 -7.77 -7.78
CA GLY A 98 30.65 -6.84 -8.40
C GLY A 98 30.70 -5.44 -7.77
N LEU A 99 29.78 -5.10 -6.86
CA LEU A 99 29.84 -3.87 -6.06
C LEU A 99 30.27 -4.15 -4.62
N GLN A 100 30.88 -3.15 -3.98
CA GLN A 100 31.18 -3.23 -2.54
C GLN A 100 29.86 -3.16 -1.73
N PRO A 101 29.72 -3.92 -0.63
CA PRO A 101 28.55 -3.84 0.24
C PRO A 101 28.29 -2.40 0.71
N GLY A 102 27.02 -1.97 0.70
CA GLY A 102 26.63 -0.62 1.11
C GLY A 102 26.79 0.47 0.04
N THR A 103 27.32 0.15 -1.15
CA THR A 103 27.38 1.11 -2.28
C THR A 103 25.99 1.55 -2.73
N LEU A 104 25.05 0.61 -2.77
CA LEU A 104 23.65 0.83 -3.17
C LEU A 104 22.69 0.14 -2.19
N PRO A 105 21.45 0.62 -2.06
CA PRO A 105 20.40 -0.04 -1.29
C PRO A 105 20.12 -1.45 -1.82
N THR A 106 19.91 -2.41 -0.92
CA THR A 106 19.69 -3.83 -1.24
C THR A 106 18.38 -4.40 -0.67
N SER A 107 17.53 -3.56 -0.07
CA SER A 107 16.25 -3.94 0.51
C SER A 107 15.07 -3.35 -0.26
N TRP A 108 13.92 -4.02 -0.18
CA TRP A 108 12.63 -3.52 -0.63
C TRP A 108 12.11 -2.40 0.31
N LEU A 109 11.26 -1.50 -0.21
CA LEU A 109 10.56 -0.53 0.64
C LEU A 109 9.47 -1.16 1.51
N SER A 110 8.94 -2.30 1.09
CA SER A 110 7.83 -2.98 1.78
C SER A 110 8.00 -4.49 1.71
N GLU A 111 7.42 -5.18 2.68
CA GLU A 111 7.40 -6.64 2.73
C GLU A 111 6.49 -7.23 1.65
N GLY A 112 6.64 -8.52 1.37
CA GLY A 112 5.83 -9.23 0.38
C GLY A 112 6.15 -8.86 -1.08
N ILE A 113 7.19 -8.07 -1.33
CA ILE A 113 7.66 -7.79 -2.68
C ILE A 113 8.63 -8.88 -3.12
N THR A 114 8.38 -9.41 -4.32
CA THR A 114 9.24 -10.38 -4.99
C THR A 114 9.60 -9.85 -6.37
N ALA A 115 10.77 -10.23 -6.86
CA ALA A 115 11.24 -9.84 -8.18
C ALA A 115 11.76 -11.05 -8.94
N GLN A 116 11.40 -11.14 -10.22
CA GLN A 116 11.86 -12.17 -11.13
C GLN A 116 12.58 -11.50 -12.31
N PRO A 117 13.90 -11.64 -12.43
CA PRO A 117 14.62 -11.22 -13.63
C PRO A 117 14.16 -12.03 -14.84
N LEU A 118 13.99 -11.35 -15.98
CA LEU A 118 13.60 -11.94 -17.25
C LEU A 118 14.55 -11.47 -18.37
N ALA A 119 14.78 -12.33 -19.35
CA ALA A 119 15.40 -11.96 -20.62
C ALA A 119 14.40 -11.22 -21.54
N ALA A 120 14.89 -10.75 -22.69
CA ALA A 120 14.09 -10.03 -23.69
C ALA A 120 12.86 -10.83 -24.17
N ASP A 121 12.98 -12.15 -24.25
CA ASP A 121 11.91 -13.08 -24.66
C ASP A 121 10.91 -13.41 -23.55
N GLY A 122 11.09 -12.83 -22.35
CA GLY A 122 10.27 -13.08 -21.18
C GLY A 122 10.61 -14.36 -20.41
N SER A 123 11.67 -15.08 -20.80
CA SER A 123 12.14 -16.24 -20.04
C SER A 123 12.82 -15.83 -18.73
N ALA A 124 12.63 -16.62 -17.68
CA ALA A 124 13.24 -16.34 -16.38
C ALA A 124 14.76 -16.53 -16.42
N VAL A 125 15.49 -15.57 -15.87
CA VAL A 125 16.95 -15.63 -15.72
C VAL A 125 17.34 -15.46 -14.25
N ALA A 126 18.51 -15.96 -13.89
CA ALA A 126 18.99 -15.90 -12.50
C ALA A 126 19.44 -14.51 -12.06
N ALA A 127 19.88 -13.67 -13.01
CA ALA A 127 20.42 -12.34 -12.73
C ALA A 127 20.36 -11.44 -13.97
N LEU A 128 20.25 -10.14 -13.75
CA LEU A 128 20.44 -9.10 -14.77
C LEU A 128 21.92 -8.77 -14.93
N GLN A 129 22.33 -8.43 -16.16
CA GLN A 129 23.65 -7.89 -16.47
C GLN A 129 23.55 -6.38 -16.65
N LEU A 130 24.22 -5.61 -15.80
CA LEU A 130 24.08 -4.15 -15.74
C LEU A 130 25.24 -3.38 -16.39
N GLY A 131 26.33 -4.05 -16.78
CA GLY A 131 27.49 -3.43 -17.41
C GLY A 131 28.75 -4.29 -17.27
N PRO A 132 29.95 -3.80 -17.64
CA PRO A 132 30.29 -2.38 -17.86
C PRO A 132 30.01 -1.89 -19.28
N GLU A 133 29.44 -2.71 -20.15
CA GLU A 133 29.20 -2.36 -21.54
C GLU A 133 28.16 -1.22 -21.66
N PRO A 134 28.39 -0.23 -22.55
CA PRO A 134 27.44 0.86 -22.75
C PRO A 134 26.12 0.37 -23.36
N ILE A 135 26.15 -0.71 -24.14
CA ILE A 135 24.99 -1.35 -24.76
C ILE A 135 24.91 -2.77 -24.21
N ILE A 136 23.79 -3.10 -23.56
CA ILE A 136 23.50 -4.43 -23.03
C ILE A 136 22.33 -5.06 -23.81
N ALA A 137 22.07 -6.35 -23.59
CA ALA A 137 20.85 -6.96 -24.12
C ALA A 137 19.60 -6.36 -23.47
N ALA A 138 18.47 -6.41 -24.16
CA ALA A 138 17.18 -6.09 -23.56
C ALA A 138 16.86 -7.07 -22.41
N GLN A 139 16.45 -6.53 -21.28
CA GLN A 139 16.22 -7.30 -20.05
C GLN A 139 15.08 -6.67 -19.25
N GLN A 140 14.46 -7.47 -18.40
CA GLN A 140 13.28 -7.05 -17.65
C GLN A 140 13.32 -7.59 -16.23
N VAL A 141 12.55 -6.97 -15.34
CA VAL A 141 12.24 -7.47 -14.00
C VAL A 141 10.73 -7.46 -13.84
N LEU A 142 10.16 -8.62 -13.55
CA LEU A 142 8.78 -8.71 -13.09
C LEU A 142 8.77 -8.53 -11.57
N LEU A 143 8.24 -7.40 -11.12
CA LEU A 143 8.03 -7.10 -9.71
C LEU A 143 6.61 -7.55 -9.33
N SER A 144 6.46 -8.29 -8.24
CA SER A 144 5.16 -8.76 -7.75
C SER A 144 5.02 -8.43 -6.27
N SER A 145 3.81 -8.07 -5.85
CA SER A 145 3.46 -7.89 -4.44
C SER A 145 2.45 -8.94 -4.01
N GLU A 146 2.78 -9.65 -2.93
CA GLU A 146 1.91 -10.60 -2.26
C GLU A 146 0.83 -9.84 -1.47
N GLY A 147 -0.43 -10.13 -1.78
CA GLY A 147 -1.59 -9.56 -1.10
C GLY A 147 -2.87 -9.87 -1.88
N PRO A 148 -4.06 -9.72 -1.28
CA PRO A 148 -5.31 -9.73 -2.03
C PRO A 148 -5.67 -8.29 -2.49
N PRO A 149 -5.73 -7.98 -3.81
CA PRO A 149 -5.36 -8.81 -4.96
C PRO A 149 -3.84 -8.84 -5.21
N ALA A 150 -3.35 -9.92 -5.81
CA ALA A 150 -1.96 -10.01 -6.24
C ALA A 150 -1.73 -9.02 -7.37
N ARG A 151 -0.61 -8.29 -7.32
CA ARG A 151 -0.28 -7.24 -8.28
C ARG A 151 1.10 -7.49 -8.85
N SER A 152 1.28 -7.13 -10.11
CA SER A 152 2.58 -7.18 -10.75
C SER A 152 2.81 -5.98 -11.67
N LEU A 153 4.07 -5.57 -11.75
CA LEU A 153 4.57 -4.54 -12.66
C LEU A 153 5.83 -5.05 -13.32
N ARG A 154 6.11 -4.52 -14.51
CA ARG A 154 7.31 -4.88 -15.26
C ARG A 154 8.20 -3.65 -15.36
N ILE A 155 9.48 -3.83 -15.07
CA ILE A 155 10.53 -2.85 -15.32
C ILE A 155 11.37 -3.40 -16.47
N ALA A 156 11.66 -2.61 -17.48
CA ALA A 156 12.38 -3.09 -18.66
C ALA A 156 13.37 -2.07 -19.20
N THR A 157 14.41 -2.58 -19.86
CA THR A 157 15.32 -1.82 -20.72
C THR A 157 15.45 -2.53 -22.06
N ASP A 158 15.59 -1.76 -23.14
CA ASP A 158 16.01 -2.26 -24.45
C ASP A 158 17.55 -2.39 -24.56
N GLY A 159 18.26 -2.02 -23.50
CA GLY A 159 19.71 -2.01 -23.41
C GLY A 159 20.36 -0.71 -23.87
N LEU A 160 19.61 0.23 -24.44
CA LEU A 160 20.06 1.56 -24.83
C LEU A 160 19.49 2.64 -23.90
N LYS A 161 18.21 2.51 -23.54
CA LYS A 161 17.50 3.40 -22.64
C LYS A 161 17.63 2.96 -21.19
N PRO A 162 17.39 3.87 -20.23
CA PRO A 162 17.28 3.51 -18.84
C PRO A 162 16.20 2.44 -18.58
N PHE A 163 16.35 1.64 -17.53
CA PHE A 163 15.26 0.84 -16.98
C PHE A 163 14.08 1.75 -16.64
N ALA A 164 12.90 1.36 -17.11
CA ALA A 164 11.65 2.09 -16.87
C ALA A 164 10.51 1.11 -16.58
N VAL A 165 9.53 1.58 -15.82
CA VAL A 165 8.27 0.85 -15.62
C VAL A 165 7.54 0.82 -16.96
N VAL A 166 7.22 -0.38 -17.43
CA VAL A 166 6.46 -0.61 -18.65
C VAL A 166 5.10 -1.17 -18.30
N ALA A 167 4.07 -0.69 -19.02
CA ALA A 167 2.75 -1.27 -18.93
C ALA A 167 2.82 -2.77 -19.31
N PRO A 168 2.05 -3.63 -18.62
CA PRO A 168 2.07 -5.08 -18.85
C PRO A 168 1.76 -5.49 -20.29
#